data_AF-D9XLC1-F1
#
_entry.id   AF-D9XLC1-F1
#
_cell.length_a   1.000
_cell.length_b   1.000
_cell.length_c   1.000
_cell.angle_alpha   90.00
_cell.angle_beta   90.00
_cell.angle_gamma   90.00
#
_symmetry.space_group_name_H-M   'P 1'
#
loop_
_entity.id
_entity.type
_entity.pdbx_description
1 polymer ?
#
loop_
_entity_poly.entity_id
_entity_poly.type
_entity_poly.pdbx_seq_one_letter_code
_entity_poly.pdbx_strand_id
1 'polypeptide(L)'
;MTVCAIEPEAGHEGGAGRAGCAITADGCYAARLAPAGDSFVPERWTLDGPEPYAVRLPGGGPGEPCAEVQPLSDGRVLVRRPAGGRHTFSLLYPTGPGTGELPLGTVACPDEDTRLRLLPPAPGGERAYALAVGPRSTAVWLVAGGAFGLQQLAEVPGRCSGGAWLDREGRMLALDREMGGRSKAVVVDLGRGGEMSPLLQIADGSDDRVLLADPDSGLLLIRSDAPSPGQDRLGWGVLGSTLPVRFPRCLRLADCTVTPFAVQPGQLLTPERCAVALRVDGALGSWIGVWRPAERRVDHFPAPAGWLAGSGLWTAEGELRLPYSTGAVPCGVAVLRVPGQERRRAGLDVRPPGEPARPARSGERAAPAAPSGSGPAADGGAPSPNGPADEEQLPYCSGDMTDFLLTPHAASTGHGGSGASSAPRPVPLQQAPLGRLVTK
;
A
#
# COMPACT_ATOMS: atom_id res chain seq x y z
N MET A 1 -42.53 -33.26 -0.59
CA MET A 1 -41.60 -32.76 -1.63
C MET A 1 -40.49 -32.01 -0.93
N THR A 2 -39.31 -32.60 -0.93
CA THR A 2 -38.11 -32.14 -0.22
C THR A 2 -37.39 -31.17 -1.14
N VAL A 3 -37.31 -29.88 -0.76
CA VAL A 3 -36.51 -28.89 -1.49
C VAL A 3 -35.19 -28.75 -0.75
N CYS A 4 -34.12 -29.20 -1.38
CA CYS A 4 -32.76 -29.10 -0.88
C CYS A 4 -32.32 -27.63 -0.88
N ALA A 5 -31.95 -27.13 0.30
CA ALA A 5 -31.11 -25.96 0.45
C ALA A 5 -29.70 -26.29 -0.05
N ILE A 6 -29.14 -25.42 -0.89
CA ILE A 6 -27.74 -25.48 -1.28
C ILE A 6 -27.09 -24.27 -0.60
N GLU A 7 -26.48 -24.50 0.56
CA GLU A 7 -25.42 -23.63 1.04
C GLU A 7 -24.14 -23.96 0.27
N PRO A 8 -23.34 -22.97 -0.14
CA PRO A 8 -21.93 -23.19 -0.40
C PRO A 8 -21.10 -22.65 0.77
N GLU A 9 -20.39 -23.59 1.39
CA GLU A 9 -19.39 -23.38 2.42
C GLU A 9 -18.18 -22.55 1.95
N ALA A 10 -17.50 -22.00 2.96
CA ALA A 10 -16.37 -21.10 2.91
C ALA A 10 -15.10 -21.67 2.25
N GLY A 11 -14.52 -20.88 1.36
CA GLY A 11 -13.08 -20.78 1.14
C GLY A 11 -12.69 -19.33 1.37
N HIS A 12 -12.13 -19.02 2.55
CA HIS A 12 -11.71 -17.67 2.92
C HIS A 12 -10.43 -17.30 2.14
N GLU A 13 -10.60 -16.89 0.88
CA GLU A 13 -9.59 -16.13 0.16
C GLU A 13 -9.42 -14.79 0.87
N GLY A 14 -8.31 -14.64 1.59
CA GLY A 14 -8.00 -13.47 2.38
C GLY A 14 -8.04 -12.17 1.56
N GLY A 15 -9.14 -11.42 1.71
CA GLY A 15 -9.11 -9.96 1.86
C GLY A 15 -8.93 -9.08 0.62
N ALA A 16 -9.24 -9.54 -0.60
CA ALA A 16 -9.23 -8.69 -1.80
C ALA A 16 -10.53 -8.75 -2.64
N GLY A 17 -11.63 -9.22 -2.06
CA GLY A 17 -12.95 -9.27 -2.71
C GLY A 17 -13.81 -8.07 -2.30
N ARG A 18 -14.02 -7.12 -3.23
CA ARG A 18 -14.77 -5.85 -3.08
C ARG A 18 -14.13 -4.83 -2.14
N ALA A 19 -13.10 -4.13 -2.60
CA ALA A 19 -12.89 -2.77 -2.12
C ALA A 19 -14.18 -1.98 -2.41
N GLY A 20 -14.92 -1.60 -1.37
CA GLY A 20 -16.21 -0.92 -1.51
C GLY A 20 -16.11 0.44 -2.19
N CYS A 21 -14.90 0.97 -2.34
CA CYS A 21 -14.56 2.20 -3.06
C CYS A 21 -13.06 2.23 -3.40
N ALA A 22 -12.71 2.40 -4.68
CA ALA A 22 -11.34 2.66 -5.11
C ALA A 22 -11.14 4.17 -5.31
N ILE A 23 -9.99 4.72 -4.92
CA ILE A 23 -9.66 6.15 -5.00
C ILE A 23 -8.41 6.32 -5.86
N THR A 24 -8.39 7.32 -6.74
CA THR A 24 -7.18 7.68 -7.50
C THR A 24 -6.07 8.15 -6.57
N ALA A 25 -4.81 8.01 -6.98
CA ALA A 25 -3.66 8.37 -6.14
C ALA A 25 -3.61 9.88 -5.82
N ASP A 26 -4.09 10.73 -6.72
CA ASP A 26 -4.27 12.17 -6.50
C ASP A 26 -5.43 12.52 -5.54
N GLY A 27 -6.28 11.55 -5.23
CA GLY A 27 -7.45 11.72 -4.37
C GLY A 27 -8.59 12.52 -4.98
N CYS A 28 -8.56 12.82 -6.27
CA CYS A 28 -9.58 13.64 -6.93
C CYS A 28 -10.85 12.84 -7.26
N TYR A 29 -10.68 11.55 -7.59
CA TYR A 29 -11.79 10.70 -8.00
C TYR A 29 -11.84 9.40 -7.20
N ALA A 30 -13.05 8.89 -7.03
CA ALA A 30 -13.27 7.54 -6.55
C ALA A 30 -14.36 6.84 -7.36
N ALA A 31 -14.37 5.51 -7.33
CA ALA A 31 -15.43 4.72 -7.94
C ALA A 31 -15.84 3.56 -7.03
N ARG A 32 -17.13 3.23 -7.07
CA ARG A 32 -17.68 2.06 -6.39
C ARG A 32 -18.83 1.45 -7.16
N LEU A 33 -19.19 0.23 -6.77
CA LEU A 33 -20.44 -0.40 -7.15
C LEU A 33 -21.49 -0.12 -6.08
N ALA A 34 -22.49 0.70 -6.42
CA ALA A 34 -23.59 1.05 -5.53
C ALA A 34 -24.80 0.13 -5.81
N PRO A 35 -25.56 -0.29 -4.79
CA PRO A 35 -26.77 -1.09 -4.99
C PRO A 35 -27.84 -0.28 -5.74
N ALA A 36 -28.52 -0.93 -6.69
CA ALA A 36 -29.60 -0.40 -7.50
C ALA A 36 -30.63 -1.51 -7.77
N GLY A 37 -31.66 -1.59 -6.92
CA GLY A 37 -32.59 -2.72 -6.91
C GLY A 37 -31.83 -4.03 -6.64
N ASP A 38 -32.05 -5.04 -7.49
CA ASP A 38 -31.38 -6.34 -7.41
C ASP A 38 -29.99 -6.37 -8.11
N SER A 39 -29.49 -5.20 -8.52
CA SER A 39 -28.25 -5.07 -9.29
C SER A 39 -27.28 -4.05 -8.64
N PHE A 40 -26.08 -3.93 -9.23
CA PHE A 40 -25.12 -2.91 -8.84
C PHE A 40 -24.81 -1.99 -10.01
N VAL A 41 -24.82 -0.68 -9.75
CA VAL A 41 -24.47 0.35 -10.73
C VAL A 41 -23.13 0.99 -10.37
N PRO A 42 -22.24 1.21 -11.34
CA PRO A 42 -21.05 2.03 -11.14
C PRO A 42 -21.43 3.43 -10.67
N GLU A 43 -20.74 3.93 -9.65
CA GLU A 43 -20.90 5.27 -9.12
C GLU A 43 -19.53 5.93 -9.11
N ARG A 44 -19.43 7.09 -9.76
CA ARG A 44 -18.23 7.93 -9.79
C ARG A 44 -18.36 9.02 -8.75
N TRP A 45 -17.34 9.20 -7.93
CA TRP A 45 -17.25 10.25 -6.93
C TRP A 45 -16.20 11.26 -7.36
N THR A 46 -16.49 12.54 -7.15
CA THR A 46 -15.53 13.64 -7.28
C THR A 46 -15.30 14.20 -5.88
N LEU A 47 -14.03 14.27 -5.46
CA LEU A 47 -13.63 14.47 -4.07
C LEU A 47 -12.75 15.72 -3.86
N ASP A 48 -12.24 16.31 -4.94
CA ASP A 48 -11.38 17.50 -4.95
C ASP A 48 -12.16 18.83 -5.02
N GLY A 49 -13.48 18.76 -5.18
CA GLY A 49 -14.38 19.91 -5.11
C GLY A 49 -14.63 20.38 -3.67
N PRO A 50 -15.22 21.59 -3.49
CA PRO A 50 -15.59 22.11 -2.17
C PRO A 50 -16.61 21.21 -1.45
N GLU A 51 -17.47 20.54 -2.21
CA GLU A 51 -18.41 19.54 -1.72
C GLU A 51 -18.26 18.26 -2.55
N PRO A 52 -17.93 17.11 -1.93
CA PRO A 52 -17.91 15.84 -2.62
C PRO A 52 -19.27 15.50 -3.20
N TYR A 53 -19.30 14.97 -4.42
CA TYR A 53 -20.54 14.54 -5.05
C TYR A 53 -20.35 13.23 -5.81
N ALA A 54 -21.44 12.51 -6.02
CA ALA A 54 -21.46 11.24 -6.73
C ALA A 54 -22.41 11.29 -7.93
N VAL A 55 -22.00 10.64 -9.01
CA VAL A 55 -22.80 10.45 -10.23
C VAL A 55 -22.91 8.96 -10.49
N ARG A 56 -24.13 8.45 -10.57
CA ARG A 56 -24.38 7.06 -11.02
C ARG A 56 -24.18 6.99 -12.52
N LEU A 57 -23.50 5.93 -12.96
CA LEU A 57 -23.15 5.68 -14.35
C LEU A 57 -23.78 4.37 -14.82
N PRO A 58 -25.11 4.31 -15.03
CA PRO A 58 -25.74 3.15 -15.63
C PRO A 58 -25.22 2.99 -17.07
N GLY A 59 -24.41 1.96 -17.31
CA GLY A 59 -23.93 1.57 -18.64
C GLY A 59 -24.17 0.08 -18.90
N GLY A 60 -24.25 -0.32 -20.16
CA GLY A 60 -24.63 -1.68 -20.58
C GLY A 60 -26.15 -1.91 -20.68
N GLY A 61 -26.53 -3.02 -21.32
CA GLY A 61 -27.93 -3.46 -21.40
C GLY A 61 -28.43 -4.05 -20.07
N PRO A 62 -29.76 -4.24 -19.90
CA PRO A 62 -30.31 -4.89 -18.71
C PRO A 62 -29.68 -6.27 -18.49
N GLY A 63 -29.13 -6.52 -17.30
CA GLY A 63 -28.68 -7.87 -16.88
C GLY A 63 -27.18 -8.16 -17.03
N GLU A 64 -26.34 -7.20 -17.41
CA GLU A 64 -24.88 -7.36 -17.35
C GLU A 64 -24.32 -6.81 -16.03
N PRO A 65 -24.16 -7.64 -14.96
CA PRO A 65 -23.68 -7.15 -13.69
C PRO A 65 -22.25 -6.66 -13.80
N CYS A 66 -22.00 -5.41 -13.41
CA CYS A 66 -20.64 -4.92 -13.21
C CYS A 66 -20.03 -5.65 -12.02
N ALA A 67 -18.86 -6.24 -12.23
CA ALA A 67 -18.20 -7.02 -11.17
C ALA A 67 -17.16 -6.18 -10.42
N GLU A 68 -16.41 -5.33 -11.12
CA GLU A 68 -15.38 -4.46 -10.54
C GLU A 68 -15.33 -3.11 -11.29
N VAL A 69 -14.94 -2.06 -10.57
CA VAL A 69 -14.80 -0.70 -11.10
C VAL A 69 -13.52 -0.05 -10.59
N GLN A 70 -12.96 0.87 -11.38
CA GLN A 70 -11.77 1.63 -11.01
C GLN A 70 -11.85 3.06 -11.58
N PRO A 71 -11.62 4.11 -10.76
CA PRO A 71 -11.56 5.46 -11.27
C PRO A 71 -10.24 5.72 -12.01
N LEU A 72 -10.28 6.61 -13.00
CA LEU A 72 -9.09 7.22 -13.62
C LEU A 72 -9.02 8.71 -13.23
N SER A 73 -7.81 9.28 -13.26
CA SER A 73 -7.57 10.69 -12.89
C SER A 73 -8.19 11.71 -13.84
N ASP A 74 -8.64 11.28 -15.03
CA ASP A 74 -9.42 12.12 -15.94
C ASP A 74 -10.93 12.15 -15.61
N GLY A 75 -11.33 11.46 -14.53
CA GLY A 75 -12.72 11.39 -14.09
C GLY A 75 -13.57 10.36 -14.83
N ARG A 76 -12.99 9.48 -15.66
CA ARG A 76 -13.69 8.31 -16.20
C ARG A 76 -13.64 7.14 -15.22
N VAL A 77 -14.56 6.19 -15.37
CA VAL A 77 -14.61 4.96 -14.56
C VAL A 77 -14.45 3.75 -15.47
N LEU A 78 -13.37 2.99 -15.27
CA LEU A 78 -13.24 1.66 -15.87
C LEU A 78 -14.23 0.70 -15.21
N VAL A 79 -14.94 -0.06 -16.03
CA VAL A 79 -15.83 -1.12 -15.57
C VAL A 79 -15.41 -2.45 -16.19
N ARG A 80 -15.41 -3.51 -15.37
CA ARG A 80 -15.27 -4.90 -15.83
C ARG A 80 -16.61 -5.61 -15.72
N ARG A 81 -17.04 -6.25 -16.82
CA ARG A 81 -18.21 -7.12 -16.83
C ARG A 81 -17.81 -8.55 -17.25
N PRO A 82 -18.12 -9.58 -16.43
CA PRO A 82 -17.94 -10.97 -16.83
C PRO A 82 -19.08 -11.43 -17.74
N ALA A 83 -18.77 -12.18 -18.80
CA ALA A 83 -19.72 -12.72 -19.75
C ALA A 83 -19.23 -14.08 -20.29
N GLY A 84 -19.69 -15.19 -19.70
CA GLY A 84 -19.44 -16.56 -20.19
C GLY A 84 -17.96 -16.90 -20.44
N GLY A 85 -17.10 -16.76 -19.42
CA GLY A 85 -15.64 -17.01 -19.53
C GLY A 85 -14.87 -15.88 -20.22
N ARG A 86 -15.51 -14.75 -20.50
CA ARG A 86 -14.90 -13.54 -21.03
C ARG A 86 -15.09 -12.37 -20.08
N HIS A 87 -14.22 -11.38 -20.19
CA HIS A 87 -14.28 -10.15 -19.41
C HIS A 87 -14.23 -8.96 -20.36
N THR A 88 -15.33 -8.21 -20.44
CA THR A 88 -15.41 -6.99 -21.22
C THR A 88 -15.00 -5.79 -20.37
N PHE A 89 -14.35 -4.82 -21.01
CA PHE A 89 -13.90 -3.59 -20.39
C PHE A 89 -14.45 -2.39 -21.14
N SER A 90 -14.96 -1.41 -20.39
CA SER A 90 -15.43 -0.13 -20.93
C SER A 90 -15.04 1.02 -20.01
N LEU A 91 -14.88 2.22 -20.55
CA LEU A 91 -14.83 3.47 -19.78
C LEU A 91 -16.20 4.12 -19.78
N LEU A 92 -16.72 4.37 -18.58
CA LEU A 92 -17.93 5.14 -18.36
C LEU A 92 -17.59 6.57 -18.00
N TYR A 93 -18.39 7.51 -18.50
CA TYR A 93 -18.24 8.93 -18.21
C TYR A 93 -19.59 9.65 -18.22
N PRO A 94 -19.77 10.70 -17.39
CA PRO A 94 -20.99 11.50 -17.43
C PRO A 94 -21.18 12.18 -18.80
N THR A 95 -22.38 12.10 -19.38
CA THR A 95 -22.75 12.81 -20.62
C THR A 95 -24.14 13.43 -20.49
N GLY A 96 -24.22 14.69 -20.05
CA GLY A 96 -25.50 15.35 -19.82
C GLY A 96 -26.39 14.53 -18.86
N PRO A 97 -27.64 14.20 -19.22
CA PRO A 97 -28.52 13.37 -18.38
C PRO A 97 -28.16 11.87 -18.41
N GLY A 98 -27.23 11.44 -19.24
CA GLY A 98 -26.90 10.03 -19.48
C GLY A 98 -25.47 9.66 -19.11
N THR A 99 -25.12 8.43 -19.46
CA THR A 99 -23.77 7.87 -19.34
C THR A 99 -23.22 7.58 -20.71
N GLY A 100 -22.06 8.14 -21.03
CA GLY A 100 -21.26 7.73 -22.18
C GLY A 100 -20.49 6.46 -21.84
N GLU A 101 -20.42 5.54 -22.80
CA GLU A 101 -19.66 4.30 -22.67
C GLU A 101 -18.71 4.15 -23.86
N LEU A 102 -17.43 3.96 -23.57
CA LEU A 102 -16.38 3.69 -24.54
C LEU A 102 -15.88 2.25 -24.34
N PRO A 103 -16.25 1.30 -25.22
CA PRO A 103 -15.73 -0.07 -25.15
C PRO A 103 -14.22 -0.11 -25.41
N LEU A 104 -13.48 -0.85 -24.58
CA LEU A 104 -12.03 -1.05 -24.71
C LEU A 104 -11.67 -2.42 -25.31
N GLY A 105 -12.54 -3.41 -25.13
CA GLY A 105 -12.37 -4.75 -25.68
C GLY A 105 -12.71 -5.85 -24.68
N THR A 106 -12.25 -7.07 -24.99
CA THR A 106 -12.55 -8.27 -24.22
C THR A 106 -11.29 -9.10 -23.99
N VAL A 107 -11.08 -9.56 -22.75
CA VAL A 107 -10.11 -10.60 -22.41
C VAL A 107 -10.84 -11.94 -22.32
N ALA A 108 -10.32 -12.97 -23.00
CA ALA A 108 -10.84 -14.33 -22.89
C ALA A 108 -10.07 -15.08 -21.80
N CYS A 109 -10.80 -15.74 -20.90
CA CYS A 109 -10.26 -16.61 -19.86
C CYS A 109 -10.87 -18.00 -20.06
N PRO A 110 -10.30 -18.82 -20.96
CA PRO A 110 -10.93 -20.07 -21.41
C PRO A 110 -10.95 -21.15 -20.33
N ASP A 111 -9.97 -21.15 -19.42
CA ASP A 111 -9.97 -22.08 -18.29
C ASP A 111 -10.97 -21.61 -17.24
N GLU A 112 -11.91 -22.48 -16.85
CA GLU A 112 -12.98 -22.15 -15.89
C GLU A 112 -12.46 -21.73 -14.51
N ASP A 113 -11.23 -22.13 -14.15
CA ASP A 113 -10.56 -21.76 -12.90
C ASP A 113 -9.79 -20.44 -12.98
N THR A 114 -9.70 -19.83 -14.17
CA THR A 114 -9.05 -18.53 -14.31
C THR A 114 -9.93 -17.46 -13.69
N ARG A 115 -9.34 -16.66 -12.81
CA ARG A 115 -10.01 -15.53 -12.17
C ARG A 115 -9.34 -14.25 -12.64
N LEU A 116 -10.12 -13.35 -13.25
CA LEU A 116 -9.65 -12.01 -13.60
C LEU A 116 -10.05 -11.01 -12.51
N ARG A 117 -9.11 -10.18 -12.06
CA ARG A 117 -9.33 -9.06 -11.11
C ARG A 117 -8.57 -7.81 -11.53
N LEU A 118 -9.09 -6.63 -11.19
CA LEU A 118 -8.36 -5.37 -11.33
C LEU A 118 -7.26 -5.27 -10.27
N LEU A 119 -6.14 -4.65 -10.64
CA LEU A 119 -5.11 -4.20 -9.71
C LEU A 119 -5.52 -2.86 -9.07
N PRO A 120 -4.95 -2.47 -7.91
CA PRO A 120 -5.16 -1.13 -7.34
C PRO A 120 -4.85 -0.01 -8.34
N PRO A 121 -5.50 1.17 -8.23
CA PRO A 121 -5.25 2.29 -9.12
C PRO A 121 -3.76 2.58 -9.28
N ALA A 122 -3.29 2.69 -10.52
CA ALA A 122 -1.90 2.99 -10.79
C ALA A 122 -1.55 4.41 -10.28
N PRO A 123 -0.34 4.67 -9.78
CA PRO A 123 0.00 5.96 -9.19
C PRO A 123 -0.14 7.14 -10.17
N GLY A 124 0.09 6.90 -11.47
CA GLY A 124 -0.14 7.91 -12.52
C GLY A 124 -1.60 8.14 -12.88
N GLY A 125 -2.55 7.33 -12.41
CA GLY A 125 -4.00 7.54 -12.56
C GLY A 125 -4.60 7.39 -13.98
N GLU A 126 -3.76 7.35 -15.02
CA GLU A 126 -4.18 7.25 -16.42
C GLU A 126 -4.34 5.81 -16.93
N ARG A 127 -3.70 4.86 -16.24
CA ARG A 127 -3.64 3.45 -16.64
C ARG A 127 -4.32 2.56 -15.63
N ALA A 128 -4.94 1.51 -16.14
CA ALA A 128 -5.56 0.46 -15.34
C ALA A 128 -5.02 -0.90 -15.75
N TYR A 129 -4.81 -1.75 -14.76
CA TYR A 129 -4.22 -3.07 -14.96
C TYR A 129 -5.09 -4.16 -14.33
N ALA A 130 -4.97 -5.37 -14.86
CA ALA A 130 -5.67 -6.54 -14.36
C ALA A 130 -4.74 -7.75 -14.28
N LEU A 131 -5.04 -8.67 -13.36
CA LEU A 131 -4.45 -10.00 -13.32
C LEU A 131 -5.48 -11.02 -13.79
N ALA A 132 -5.10 -11.88 -14.73
CA ALA A 132 -5.82 -13.11 -15.04
C ALA A 132 -5.04 -14.28 -14.43
N VAL A 133 -5.51 -14.75 -13.27
CA VAL A 133 -4.85 -15.78 -12.46
C VAL A 133 -5.34 -17.14 -12.92
N GLY A 134 -4.53 -17.81 -13.74
CA GLY A 134 -4.77 -19.18 -14.18
C GLY A 134 -4.23 -20.22 -13.18
N PRO A 135 -4.36 -21.52 -13.51
CA PRO A 135 -3.92 -22.60 -12.62
C PRO A 135 -2.39 -22.71 -12.48
N ARG A 136 -1.63 -22.27 -13.49
CA ARG A 136 -0.16 -22.42 -13.54
C ARG A 136 0.59 -21.13 -13.79
N SER A 137 -0.07 -20.09 -14.27
CA SER A 137 0.51 -18.79 -14.54
C SER A 137 -0.53 -17.69 -14.32
N THR A 138 -0.03 -16.47 -14.15
CA THR A 138 -0.84 -15.26 -14.05
C THR A 138 -0.43 -14.30 -15.15
N ALA A 139 -1.38 -13.92 -16.01
CA ALA A 139 -1.15 -12.89 -17.01
C ALA A 139 -1.43 -11.51 -16.43
N VAL A 140 -0.52 -10.55 -16.67
CA VAL A 140 -0.71 -9.14 -16.33
C VAL A 140 -1.16 -8.38 -17.57
N TRP A 141 -2.31 -7.73 -17.48
CA TRP A 141 -2.93 -6.99 -18.58
C TRP A 141 -2.94 -5.49 -18.29
N LEU A 142 -2.60 -4.68 -19.30
CA LEU A 142 -3.00 -3.28 -19.40
C LEU A 142 -4.40 -3.23 -20.00
N VAL A 143 -5.37 -2.76 -19.23
CA VAL A 143 -6.79 -2.79 -19.61
C VAL A 143 -7.38 -1.40 -19.88
N ALA A 144 -6.67 -0.32 -19.53
CA ALA A 144 -6.97 1.05 -19.98
C ALA A 144 -5.70 1.91 -20.01
N GLY A 145 -5.68 2.94 -20.86
CA GLY A 145 -4.56 3.90 -20.96
C GLY A 145 -3.39 3.44 -21.85
N GLY A 146 -3.55 2.34 -22.59
CA GLY A 146 -2.57 1.85 -23.57
C GLY A 146 -2.82 2.37 -24.99
N ALA A 147 -1.77 2.49 -25.79
CA ALA A 147 -1.86 2.95 -27.18
C ALA A 147 -2.49 1.92 -28.13
N PHE A 148 -2.53 0.65 -27.74
CA PHE A 148 -2.95 -0.47 -28.60
C PHE A 148 -4.15 -1.24 -28.04
N GLY A 149 -5.00 -0.58 -27.24
CA GLY A 149 -6.14 -1.22 -26.57
C GLY A 149 -5.69 -2.13 -25.42
N LEU A 150 -6.36 -3.27 -25.25
CA LEU A 150 -6.01 -4.26 -24.23
C LEU A 150 -4.71 -4.99 -24.59
N GLN A 151 -3.75 -5.02 -23.67
CA GLN A 151 -2.43 -5.61 -23.93
C GLN A 151 -2.00 -6.51 -22.79
N GLN A 152 -1.62 -7.75 -23.10
CA GLN A 152 -0.91 -8.61 -22.13
C GLN A 152 0.55 -8.14 -22.06
N LEU A 153 0.97 -7.66 -20.89
CA LEU A 153 2.31 -7.09 -20.68
C LEU A 153 3.31 -8.11 -20.13
N ALA A 154 2.83 -9.09 -19.38
CA ALA A 154 3.66 -10.10 -18.75
C ALA A 154 2.88 -11.40 -18.54
N GLU A 155 3.61 -12.51 -18.44
CA GLU A 155 3.11 -13.77 -17.92
C GLU A 155 4.03 -14.25 -16.79
N VAL A 156 3.47 -14.36 -15.60
CA VAL A 156 4.17 -14.72 -14.38
C VAL A 156 3.89 -16.18 -14.06
N PRO A 157 4.90 -17.06 -13.92
CA PRO A 157 4.68 -18.42 -13.47
C PRO A 157 4.06 -18.46 -12.07
N GLY A 158 3.15 -19.39 -11.82
CA GLY A 158 2.42 -19.51 -10.55
C GLY A 158 1.17 -18.62 -10.44
N ARG A 159 0.45 -18.79 -9.34
CA ARG A 159 -0.75 -17.98 -9.02
C ARG A 159 -0.30 -16.71 -8.32
N CYS A 160 -0.75 -15.54 -8.76
CA CYS A 160 -0.38 -14.27 -8.14
C CYS A 160 -1.55 -13.59 -7.43
N SER A 161 -1.27 -13.05 -6.25
CA SER A 161 -2.15 -12.17 -5.49
C SER A 161 -1.45 -10.82 -5.20
N GLY A 162 -2.04 -9.96 -4.36
CA GLY A 162 -1.47 -8.65 -4.04
C GLY A 162 -1.59 -7.62 -5.17
N GLY A 163 -0.51 -6.87 -5.45
CA GLY A 163 -0.48 -5.85 -6.49
C GLY A 163 -0.10 -4.46 -5.97
N ALA A 164 1.05 -4.35 -5.31
CA ALA A 164 1.54 -3.07 -4.80
C ALA A 164 2.47 -2.40 -5.82
N TRP A 165 2.25 -1.11 -6.09
CA TRP A 165 3.10 -0.31 -6.97
C TRP A 165 4.35 0.16 -6.24
N LEU A 166 5.53 -0.07 -6.82
CA LEU A 166 6.83 0.23 -6.20
C LEU A 166 7.47 1.53 -6.71
N ASP A 167 6.89 2.15 -7.74
CA ASP A 167 7.33 3.42 -8.31
C ASP A 167 6.12 4.31 -8.66
N ARG A 168 6.37 5.58 -8.99
CA ARG A 168 5.31 6.54 -9.34
C ARG A 168 4.86 6.41 -10.80
N GLU A 169 5.70 5.83 -11.63
CA GLU A 169 5.46 5.64 -13.06
C GLU A 169 4.48 4.50 -13.35
N GLY A 170 4.16 3.66 -12.36
CA GLY A 170 3.35 2.46 -12.52
C GLY A 170 4.05 1.39 -13.35
N ARG A 171 5.39 1.29 -13.26
CA ARG A 171 6.20 0.33 -14.02
C ARG A 171 6.57 -0.89 -13.19
N MET A 172 7.01 -0.68 -11.96
CA MET A 172 7.46 -1.75 -11.06
C MET A 172 6.30 -2.22 -10.18
N LEU A 173 5.88 -3.46 -10.37
CA LEU A 173 4.74 -4.07 -9.69
C LEU A 173 5.19 -5.21 -8.77
N ALA A 174 4.86 -5.14 -7.48
CA ALA A 174 5.02 -6.26 -6.56
C ALA A 174 3.80 -7.18 -6.62
N LEU A 175 4.06 -8.47 -6.84
CA LEU A 175 3.05 -9.53 -6.82
C LEU A 175 3.44 -10.60 -5.79
N ASP A 176 2.45 -11.12 -5.09
CA ASP A 176 2.62 -12.25 -4.18
C ASP A 176 2.40 -13.54 -4.98
N ARG A 177 3.50 -14.17 -5.38
CA ARG A 177 3.50 -15.35 -6.24
C ARG A 177 3.50 -16.63 -5.40
N GLU A 178 2.48 -17.45 -5.60
CA GLU A 178 2.37 -18.78 -5.04
C GLU A 178 2.97 -19.83 -5.98
N MET A 179 3.96 -20.58 -5.47
CA MET A 179 4.50 -21.77 -6.12
C MET A 179 4.87 -22.82 -5.06
N GLY A 180 4.57 -24.09 -5.33
CA GLY A 180 4.88 -25.17 -4.39
C GLY A 180 4.18 -25.04 -3.04
N GLY A 181 2.99 -24.42 -3.01
CA GLY A 181 2.22 -24.18 -1.79
C GLY A 181 2.76 -23.07 -0.90
N ARG A 182 3.70 -22.25 -1.39
CA ARG A 182 4.26 -21.09 -0.66
C ARG A 182 4.17 -19.82 -1.48
N SER A 183 3.82 -18.73 -0.81
CA SER A 183 3.73 -17.38 -1.37
C SER A 183 5.03 -16.63 -1.12
N LYS A 184 5.60 -16.04 -2.17
CA LYS A 184 6.77 -15.14 -2.11
C LYS A 184 6.52 -13.90 -2.96
N ALA A 185 6.94 -12.74 -2.48
CA ALA A 185 6.78 -11.53 -3.26
C ALA A 185 7.88 -11.43 -4.34
N VAL A 186 7.47 -11.06 -5.54
CA VAL A 186 8.33 -10.81 -6.70
C VAL A 186 8.04 -9.43 -7.26
N VAL A 187 9.04 -8.80 -7.86
CA VAL A 187 8.86 -7.61 -8.70
C VAL A 187 8.70 -8.04 -10.15
N VAL A 188 7.74 -7.44 -10.84
CA VAL A 188 7.53 -7.55 -12.28
C VAL A 188 7.76 -6.17 -12.91
N ASP A 189 8.74 -6.07 -13.80
CA ASP A 189 9.04 -4.85 -14.56
C ASP A 189 8.21 -4.82 -15.84
N LEU A 190 7.11 -4.05 -15.80
CA LEU A 190 6.19 -3.93 -16.94
C LEU A 190 6.80 -3.16 -18.12
N GLY A 191 7.86 -2.39 -17.89
CA GLY A 191 8.58 -1.66 -18.94
C GLY A 191 9.59 -2.52 -19.69
N ARG A 192 9.91 -3.72 -19.17
CA ARG A 192 10.85 -4.68 -19.76
C ARG A 192 10.18 -6.02 -20.09
N GLY A 193 8.93 -5.97 -20.55
CA GLY A 193 8.20 -7.16 -20.97
C GLY A 193 7.92 -8.15 -19.83
N GLY A 194 7.83 -7.66 -18.59
CA GLY A 194 7.54 -8.49 -17.42
C GLY A 194 8.76 -9.18 -16.83
N GLU A 195 9.97 -8.63 -16.99
CA GLU A 195 11.17 -9.14 -16.33
C GLU A 195 10.93 -9.28 -14.82
N MET A 196 11.23 -10.46 -14.28
CA MET A 196 10.93 -10.80 -12.89
C MET A 196 12.17 -10.83 -12.02
N SER A 197 12.06 -10.31 -10.80
CA SER A 197 13.09 -10.45 -9.76
C SER A 197 12.48 -10.78 -8.40
N PRO A 198 13.18 -11.52 -7.52
CA PRO A 198 12.72 -11.71 -6.14
C PRO A 198 12.63 -10.37 -5.40
N LEU A 199 11.56 -10.18 -4.62
CA LEU A 199 11.39 -9.02 -3.75
C LEU A 199 11.52 -9.39 -2.27
N LEU A 200 10.79 -10.42 -1.84
CA LEU A 200 10.69 -10.78 -0.43
C LEU A 200 10.62 -12.30 -0.26
N GLN A 201 11.61 -12.82 0.46
CA GLN A 201 11.66 -14.20 0.97
C GLN A 201 12.38 -14.18 2.32
N ILE A 202 11.63 -14.26 3.41
CA ILE A 202 12.15 -14.14 4.77
C ILE A 202 12.70 -15.49 5.26
N ALA A 203 11.94 -16.57 5.03
CA ALA A 203 12.37 -17.95 5.27
C ALA A 203 11.84 -18.87 4.17
N ASP A 204 12.50 -19.99 3.88
CA ASP A 204 12.07 -20.88 2.78
C ASP A 204 10.66 -21.45 2.99
N GLY A 205 10.32 -21.75 4.23
CA GLY A 205 9.03 -22.31 4.61
C GLY A 205 7.94 -21.30 4.96
N SER A 206 8.19 -19.99 4.89
CA SER A 206 7.18 -18.98 5.21
C SER A 206 6.31 -18.61 4.01
N ASP A 207 5.19 -17.95 4.28
CA ASP A 207 4.41 -17.24 3.29
C ASP A 207 4.68 -15.74 3.44
N ASP A 208 5.32 -15.12 2.45
CA ASP A 208 5.75 -13.72 2.51
C ASP A 208 5.03 -12.88 1.46
N ARG A 209 4.27 -11.88 1.93
CA ARG A 209 3.38 -11.06 1.08
C ARG A 209 3.61 -9.58 1.29
N VAL A 210 3.52 -8.79 0.21
CA VAL A 210 3.52 -7.32 0.26
C VAL A 210 2.08 -6.82 0.22
N LEU A 211 1.67 -6.17 1.30
CA LEU A 211 0.31 -5.64 1.45
C LEU A 211 0.16 -4.23 0.87
N LEU A 212 1.12 -3.34 1.17
CA LEU A 212 1.19 -1.97 0.67
C LEU A 212 2.65 -1.56 0.47
N ALA A 213 2.85 -0.62 -0.45
CA ALA A 213 4.12 0.06 -0.65
C ALA A 213 3.86 1.56 -0.77
N ASP A 214 4.78 2.35 -0.24
CA ASP A 214 4.85 3.79 -0.52
C ASP A 214 6.12 4.06 -1.34
N PRO A 215 6.00 4.42 -2.64
CA PRO A 215 7.15 4.64 -3.51
C PRO A 215 7.98 5.88 -3.09
N ASP A 216 7.42 6.77 -2.28
CA ASP A 216 8.08 8.01 -1.85
C ASP A 216 9.13 7.78 -0.75
N SER A 217 8.74 7.01 0.26
CA SER A 217 9.60 6.66 1.41
C SER A 217 10.31 5.32 1.25
N GLY A 218 9.84 4.47 0.33
CA GLY A 218 10.26 3.07 0.21
C GLY A 218 9.68 2.15 1.27
N LEU A 219 8.74 2.62 2.10
CA LEU A 219 8.09 1.80 3.13
C LEU A 219 7.30 0.64 2.50
N LEU A 220 7.55 -0.57 2.97
CA LEU A 220 6.77 -1.77 2.62
C LEU A 220 6.03 -2.27 3.87
N LEU A 221 4.72 -2.53 3.73
CA LEU A 221 3.93 -3.27 4.71
C LEU A 221 3.83 -4.72 4.26
N ILE A 222 4.15 -5.63 5.17
CA ILE A 222 4.38 -7.04 4.88
C ILE A 222 3.48 -7.89 5.77
N ARG A 223 2.98 -9.01 5.23
CA ARG A 223 2.43 -10.11 6.03
C ARG A 223 3.33 -11.31 5.88
N SER A 224 3.73 -11.90 7.00
CA SER A 224 4.52 -13.14 6.99
C SER A 224 4.36 -13.93 8.27
N ASP A 225 4.39 -15.25 8.15
CA ASP A 225 4.46 -16.20 9.25
C ASP A 225 5.90 -16.62 9.60
N ALA A 226 6.92 -16.11 8.89
CA ALA A 226 8.33 -16.36 9.21
C ALA A 226 8.70 -16.15 10.70
N PRO A 227 8.26 -15.07 11.39
CA PRO A 227 8.54 -14.90 12.82
C PRO A 227 7.74 -15.85 13.73
N SER A 228 6.69 -16.51 13.23
CA SER A 228 5.84 -17.45 13.97
C SER A 228 5.13 -18.39 13.01
N PRO A 229 5.77 -19.53 12.67
CA PRO A 229 5.25 -20.43 11.65
C PRO A 229 3.77 -20.79 11.86
N GLY A 230 2.96 -20.64 10.82
CA GLY A 230 1.51 -20.86 10.86
C GLY A 230 0.69 -19.73 11.49
N GLN A 231 1.31 -18.61 11.90
CA GLN A 231 0.63 -17.41 12.40
C GLN A 231 1.14 -16.16 11.66
N ASP A 232 0.33 -15.67 10.73
CA ASP A 232 0.61 -14.44 10.02
C ASP A 232 0.83 -13.26 10.98
N ARG A 233 1.94 -12.55 10.79
CA ARG A 233 2.25 -11.30 11.48
C ARG A 233 2.38 -10.16 10.49
N LEU A 234 1.89 -8.98 10.87
CA LEU A 234 2.20 -7.74 10.17
C LEU A 234 3.61 -7.29 10.51
N GLY A 235 4.37 -6.99 9.47
CA GLY A 235 5.71 -6.43 9.56
C GLY A 235 5.90 -5.28 8.59
N TRP A 236 7.07 -4.68 8.64
CA TRP A 236 7.46 -3.63 7.72
C TRP A 236 8.94 -3.70 7.38
N GLY A 237 9.28 -3.19 6.21
CA GLY A 237 10.65 -3.08 5.72
C GLY A 237 10.81 -1.86 4.83
N VAL A 238 12.01 -1.69 4.29
CA VAL A 238 12.33 -0.59 3.38
C VAL A 238 12.84 -1.19 2.07
N LEU A 239 12.23 -0.81 0.96
CA LEU A 239 12.61 -1.27 -0.37
C LEU A 239 14.10 -1.01 -0.63
N GLY A 240 14.83 -2.05 -1.04
CA GLY A 240 16.27 -1.99 -1.31
C GLY A 240 17.19 -1.94 -0.07
N SER A 241 16.63 -1.97 1.15
CA SER A 241 17.42 -1.99 2.38
C SER A 241 18.00 -3.36 2.68
N THR A 242 19.19 -3.40 3.31
CA THR A 242 19.77 -4.64 3.85
C THR A 242 19.29 -4.96 5.26
N LEU A 243 18.53 -4.06 5.89
CA LEU A 243 17.97 -4.28 7.22
C LEU A 243 16.85 -5.34 7.16
N PRO A 244 16.74 -6.20 8.19
CA PRO A 244 15.69 -7.21 8.24
C PRO A 244 14.30 -6.58 8.37
N VAL A 245 13.28 -7.32 7.91
CA VAL A 245 11.87 -7.01 8.17
C VAL A 245 11.62 -7.02 9.67
N ARG A 246 10.89 -6.01 10.15
CA ARG A 246 10.55 -5.85 11.56
C ARG A 246 9.09 -6.23 11.78
N PHE A 247 8.79 -6.92 12.88
CA PHE A 247 7.45 -7.36 13.25
C PHE A 247 7.02 -6.77 14.60
N PRO A 248 6.48 -5.54 14.62
CA PRO A 248 6.10 -4.87 15.87
C PRO A 248 4.98 -5.60 16.61
N ARG A 249 5.18 -5.88 17.90
CA ARG A 249 4.16 -6.54 18.73
C ARG A 249 2.86 -5.73 18.85
N CYS A 250 2.92 -4.40 18.75
CA CYS A 250 1.74 -3.53 18.82
C CYS A 250 0.76 -3.70 17.65
N LEU A 251 1.19 -4.28 16.52
CA LEU A 251 0.32 -4.62 15.40
C LEU A 251 -0.38 -5.99 15.57
N ARG A 252 -0.03 -6.75 16.61
CA ARG A 252 -0.68 -7.99 16.98
C ARG A 252 -1.83 -7.69 17.96
N LEU A 253 -3.03 -7.59 17.42
CA LEU A 253 -4.25 -7.43 18.20
C LEU A 253 -4.95 -8.78 18.32
N ALA A 254 -5.16 -9.25 19.56
CA ALA A 254 -5.84 -10.52 19.80
C ALA A 254 -7.27 -10.48 19.23
N ASP A 255 -7.68 -11.58 18.62
CA ASP A 255 -9.03 -11.78 18.04
C ASP A 255 -9.45 -10.71 17.03
N CYS A 256 -8.47 -10.02 16.43
CA CYS A 256 -8.70 -8.97 15.44
C CYS A 256 -7.91 -9.24 14.15
N THR A 257 -8.50 -8.89 13.01
CA THR A 257 -7.77 -8.83 11.73
C THR A 257 -7.33 -7.39 11.49
N VAL A 258 -6.03 -7.19 11.27
CA VAL A 258 -5.45 -5.88 10.95
C VAL A 258 -5.06 -5.84 9.48
N THR A 259 -5.66 -4.91 8.73
CA THR A 259 -5.44 -4.75 7.29
C THR A 259 -5.02 -3.32 6.98
N PRO A 260 -3.76 -3.09 6.58
CA PRO A 260 -3.32 -1.79 6.06
C PRO A 260 -4.12 -1.42 4.81
N PHE A 261 -4.55 -0.16 4.69
CA PHE A 261 -5.26 0.31 3.49
C PHE A 261 -4.74 1.62 2.90
N ALA A 262 -3.94 2.39 3.63
CA ALA A 262 -3.30 3.59 3.10
C ALA A 262 -1.99 3.91 3.84
N VAL A 263 -1.01 4.47 3.12
CA VAL A 263 0.24 5.00 3.69
C VAL A 263 0.33 6.49 3.37
N GLN A 264 0.82 7.28 4.31
CA GLN A 264 1.04 8.72 4.15
C GLN A 264 2.15 8.98 3.13
N PRO A 265 1.85 9.63 2.00
CA PRO A 265 2.87 9.94 1.00
C PRO A 265 3.76 11.12 1.45
N GLY A 266 4.78 11.43 0.64
CA GLY A 266 5.60 12.62 0.82
C GLY A 266 6.59 12.60 1.99
N GLN A 267 6.79 11.45 2.66
CA GLN A 267 7.84 11.26 3.67
C GLN A 267 9.14 10.77 3.01
N LEU A 268 9.72 11.60 2.15
CA LEU A 268 10.92 11.26 1.37
C LEU A 268 12.02 10.70 2.27
N LEU A 269 12.45 9.47 1.98
CA LEU A 269 13.54 8.76 2.66
C LEU A 269 13.41 8.68 4.20
N THR A 270 12.19 8.80 4.73
CA THR A 270 11.92 8.72 6.18
C THR A 270 10.74 7.77 6.46
N PRO A 271 10.85 6.48 6.05
CA PRO A 271 9.77 5.51 6.17
C PRO A 271 9.25 5.35 7.61
N GLU A 272 10.09 5.58 8.62
CA GLU A 272 9.72 5.51 10.03
C GLU A 272 8.69 6.57 10.45
N ARG A 273 8.56 7.65 9.67
CA ARG A 273 7.63 8.74 9.92
C ARG A 273 6.31 8.57 9.17
N CYS A 274 6.18 7.66 8.22
CA CYS A 274 4.94 7.46 7.47
C CYS A 274 3.81 7.02 8.40
N ALA A 275 2.69 7.74 8.38
CA ALA A 275 1.45 7.21 8.96
C ALA A 275 0.93 6.09 8.08
N VAL A 276 0.48 5.01 8.72
CA VAL A 276 -0.21 3.90 8.07
C VAL A 276 -1.61 3.84 8.66
N ALA A 277 -2.61 3.87 7.78
CA ALA A 277 -3.99 3.63 8.18
C ALA A 277 -4.30 2.14 8.10
N LEU A 278 -4.90 1.63 9.16
CA LEU A 278 -5.23 0.24 9.38
C LEU A 278 -6.74 0.11 9.55
N ARG A 279 -7.36 -0.83 8.85
CA ARG A 279 -8.69 -1.33 9.21
C ARG A 279 -8.48 -2.42 10.23
N VAL A 280 -9.12 -2.28 11.38
CA VAL A 280 -9.13 -3.31 12.42
C VAL A 280 -10.53 -3.88 12.48
N ASP A 281 -10.65 -5.18 12.23
CA ASP A 281 -11.90 -5.92 12.25
C ASP A 281 -11.90 -6.85 13.47
N GLY A 282 -12.87 -6.70 14.38
CA GLY A 282 -13.02 -7.53 15.57
C GLY A 282 -14.47 -7.86 15.89
N ALA A 283 -14.73 -8.54 17.01
CA ALA A 283 -16.07 -9.00 17.38
C ALA A 283 -17.12 -7.87 17.54
N LEU A 284 -16.66 -6.64 17.83
CA LEU A 284 -17.50 -5.46 18.01
C LEU A 284 -17.67 -4.62 16.74
N GLY A 285 -17.20 -5.11 15.59
CA GLY A 285 -17.23 -4.43 14.30
C GLY A 285 -15.86 -3.94 13.84
N SER A 286 -15.86 -2.98 12.90
CA SER A 286 -14.66 -2.45 12.28
C SER A 286 -14.37 -1.01 12.73
N TRP A 287 -13.10 -0.70 12.95
CA TRP A 287 -12.64 0.65 13.30
C TRP A 287 -11.30 0.98 12.63
N ILE A 288 -10.80 2.19 12.88
CA ILE A 288 -9.59 2.71 12.25
C ILE A 288 -8.45 2.67 13.27
N GLY A 289 -7.33 2.08 12.87
CA GLY A 289 -6.04 2.23 13.54
C GLY A 289 -5.14 3.15 12.73
N VAL A 290 -4.34 3.96 13.41
CA VAL A 290 -3.22 4.70 12.82
C VAL A 290 -1.94 4.27 13.52
N TRP A 291 -0.92 3.96 12.73
CA TRP A 291 0.37 3.50 13.22
C TRP A 291 1.50 4.15 12.44
N ARG A 292 2.65 4.34 13.09
CA ARG A 292 3.91 4.75 12.43
C ARG A 292 5.01 3.76 12.77
N PRO A 293 5.95 3.46 11.86
CA PRO A 293 7.01 2.52 12.18
C PRO A 293 7.96 2.96 13.30
N ALA A 294 8.13 4.27 13.53
CA ALA A 294 8.84 4.80 14.70
C ALA A 294 8.10 4.60 16.03
N GLU A 295 6.79 4.32 15.99
CA GLU A 295 5.92 4.25 17.16
C GLU A 295 5.66 2.81 17.58
N ARG A 296 5.58 2.61 18.89
CA ARG A 296 5.36 1.29 19.52
C ARG A 296 3.89 1.04 19.90
N ARG A 297 2.96 1.82 19.36
CA ARG A 297 1.52 1.72 19.64
C ARG A 297 0.71 2.01 18.40
N VAL A 298 -0.53 1.52 18.38
CA VAL A 298 -1.54 1.89 17.39
C VAL A 298 -2.51 2.86 18.06
N ASP A 299 -2.72 4.02 17.46
CA ASP A 299 -3.74 4.95 17.88
C ASP A 299 -5.08 4.55 17.25
N HIS A 300 -6.12 4.36 18.06
CA HIS A 300 -7.41 3.84 17.61
C HIS A 300 -8.48 4.92 17.56
N PHE A 301 -9.26 4.91 16.48
CA PHE A 301 -10.31 5.89 16.20
C PHE A 301 -11.61 5.19 15.79
N PRO A 302 -12.78 5.68 16.24
CA PRO A 302 -14.06 5.15 15.78
C PRO A 302 -14.23 5.38 14.27
N ALA A 303 -14.84 4.42 13.58
CA ALA A 303 -15.15 4.57 12.17
C ALA A 303 -16.32 5.58 11.99
N PRO A 304 -16.24 6.50 11.02
CA PRO A 304 -17.39 7.32 10.65
C PRO A 304 -18.59 6.45 10.26
N ALA A 305 -19.81 6.90 10.59
CA ALA A 305 -21.01 6.21 10.15
C ALA A 305 -21.06 6.12 8.62
N GLY A 306 -21.32 4.92 8.09
CA GLY A 306 -21.34 4.67 6.65
C GLY A 306 -19.96 4.65 5.99
N TRP A 307 -18.86 4.59 6.75
CA TRP A 307 -17.51 4.45 6.19
C TRP A 307 -17.43 3.27 5.23
N LEU A 308 -16.87 3.50 4.05
CA LEU A 308 -16.58 2.46 3.08
C LEU A 308 -15.32 1.72 3.56
N ALA A 309 -15.55 0.72 4.42
CA ALA A 309 -14.52 0.11 5.25
C ALA A 309 -13.34 -0.44 4.43
N GLY A 310 -12.13 -0.01 4.80
CA GLY A 310 -10.90 -0.35 4.08
C GLY A 310 -10.60 0.57 2.89
N SER A 311 -11.38 1.64 2.69
CA SER A 311 -11.08 2.71 1.73
C SER A 311 -10.67 3.98 2.47
N GLY A 312 -9.65 4.65 1.97
CA GLY A 312 -9.24 5.98 2.40
C GLY A 312 -7.92 6.39 1.77
N LEU A 313 -7.56 7.64 1.96
CA LEU A 313 -6.37 8.23 1.37
C LEU A 313 -5.71 9.18 2.37
N TRP A 314 -4.41 9.06 2.54
CA TRP A 314 -3.63 10.06 3.25
C TRP A 314 -3.25 11.22 2.33
N THR A 315 -3.37 12.43 2.83
CA THR A 315 -2.67 13.58 2.25
C THR A 315 -1.22 13.61 2.71
N ALA A 316 -0.36 14.31 1.97
CA ALA A 316 1.04 14.51 2.38
C ALA A 316 1.15 15.25 3.72
N GLU A 317 0.17 16.11 4.03
CA GLU A 317 0.06 16.89 5.27
C GLU A 317 -0.34 16.05 6.48
N GLY A 318 -0.71 14.78 6.30
CA GLY A 318 -1.10 13.89 7.40
C GLY A 318 -2.57 14.01 7.78
N GLU A 319 -3.44 14.32 6.82
CA GLU A 319 -4.89 14.16 6.97
C GLU A 319 -5.33 12.83 6.33
N LEU A 320 -6.08 12.01 7.08
CA LEU A 320 -6.66 10.78 6.54
C LEU A 320 -8.09 11.07 6.07
N ARG A 321 -8.32 10.98 4.76
CA ARG A 321 -9.62 11.15 4.10
C ARG A 321 -10.32 9.80 3.99
N LEU A 322 -11.54 9.72 4.52
CA LEU A 322 -12.31 8.48 4.65
C LEU A 322 -13.65 8.64 3.92
N PRO A 323 -13.82 8.04 2.74
CA PRO A 323 -15.10 8.11 2.03
C PRO A 323 -16.17 7.34 2.81
N TYR A 324 -17.36 7.94 2.92
CA TYR A 324 -18.50 7.37 3.60
C TYR A 324 -19.81 7.67 2.87
N SER A 325 -20.80 6.80 3.05
CA SER A 325 -22.12 6.91 2.43
C SER A 325 -23.19 6.50 3.44
N THR A 326 -24.13 7.39 3.69
CA THR A 326 -25.29 7.17 4.57
C THR A 326 -26.58 7.49 3.83
N GLY A 327 -27.73 7.20 4.43
CA GLY A 327 -29.03 7.59 3.87
C GLY A 327 -29.20 9.12 3.74
N ALA A 328 -28.56 9.90 4.62
CA ALA A 328 -28.63 11.37 4.59
C ALA A 328 -27.54 12.00 3.72
N VAL A 329 -26.36 11.40 3.68
CA VAL A 329 -25.19 11.88 2.93
C VAL A 329 -24.74 10.77 1.98
N PRO A 330 -25.19 10.76 0.72
CA PRO A 330 -24.92 9.66 -0.21
C PRO A 330 -23.46 9.61 -0.67
N CYS A 331 -22.75 10.75 -0.63
CA CYS A 331 -21.33 10.89 -0.95
C CYS A 331 -20.71 11.88 0.06
N GLY A 332 -19.79 11.40 0.89
CA GLY A 332 -19.11 12.22 1.88
C GLY A 332 -17.68 11.76 2.10
N VAL A 333 -16.84 12.68 2.58
CA VAL A 333 -15.46 12.40 2.98
C VAL A 333 -15.27 12.92 4.40
N ALA A 334 -15.02 12.01 5.34
CA ALA A 334 -14.65 12.38 6.70
C ALA A 334 -13.14 12.61 6.74
N VAL A 335 -12.69 13.62 7.49
CA VAL A 335 -11.27 13.94 7.64
C VAL A 335 -10.87 13.63 9.07
N LEU A 336 -9.94 12.68 9.23
CA LEU A 336 -9.30 12.41 10.50
C LEU A 336 -7.94 13.11 10.53
N ARG A 337 -7.79 14.05 11.47
CA ARG A 337 -6.52 14.71 11.77
C ARG A 337 -5.87 14.02 12.96
N VAL A 338 -4.68 13.46 12.75
CA VAL A 338 -3.96 12.75 13.82
C VAL A 338 -3.13 13.75 14.64
N PRO A 339 -3.34 13.85 15.97
CA PRO A 339 -2.58 14.74 16.83
C PRO A 339 -1.06 14.50 16.71
N GLY A 340 -0.25 15.56 16.71
CA GLY A 340 1.21 15.48 16.56
C GLY A 340 1.72 15.55 15.11
N GLN A 341 0.84 15.72 14.13
CA GLN A 341 1.17 15.98 12.72
C GLN A 341 1.38 17.46 12.37
N GLU A 342 1.36 18.36 13.36
CA GLU A 342 1.77 19.74 13.15
C GLU A 342 3.25 19.76 12.77
N ARG A 343 3.53 19.74 11.45
CA ARG A 343 4.76 20.33 10.95
C ARG A 343 4.78 21.73 11.53
N ARG A 344 5.70 21.97 12.46
CA ARG A 344 6.17 23.33 12.77
C ARG A 344 6.42 23.93 11.41
N ARG A 345 5.55 24.86 10.96
CA ARG A 345 5.88 25.71 9.82
C ARG A 345 7.27 26.20 10.14
N ALA A 346 8.26 25.82 9.33
CA ALA A 346 9.53 26.50 9.37
C ALA A 346 9.16 27.93 9.00
N GLY A 347 8.90 28.73 10.02
CA GLY A 347 8.80 30.16 9.89
C GLY A 347 10.11 30.55 9.25
N LEU A 348 10.05 30.90 7.98
CA LEU A 348 10.86 32.00 7.52
C LEU A 348 10.40 33.18 8.39
N ASP A 349 11.03 33.33 9.56
CA ASP A 349 11.14 34.61 10.23
C ASP A 349 11.89 35.51 9.25
N VAL A 350 11.15 36.02 8.27
CA VAL A 350 11.53 37.24 7.57
C VAL A 350 11.39 38.32 8.62
N ARG A 351 12.48 38.51 9.36
CA ARG A 351 12.73 39.68 10.15
C ARG A 351 12.48 40.89 9.23
N PRO A 352 11.54 41.79 9.53
CA PRO A 352 11.28 42.93 8.66
C PRO A 352 12.58 43.75 8.52
N PRO A 353 12.95 44.18 7.31
CA PRO A 353 14.09 45.06 7.10
C PRO A 353 13.91 46.34 7.91
N GLY A 354 14.97 46.73 8.62
CA GLY A 354 14.97 47.83 9.56
C GLY A 354 14.50 49.15 8.96
N GLU A 355 13.73 49.88 9.76
CA GLU A 355 13.48 51.30 9.56
C GLU A 355 14.82 52.06 9.50
N PRO A 356 15.00 53.00 8.55
CA PRO A 356 16.15 53.88 8.55
C PRO A 356 16.07 54.88 9.72
N ALA A 357 17.21 55.03 10.38
CA ALA A 357 17.43 55.85 11.57
C ALA A 357 17.01 57.32 11.38
N ARG A 358 16.27 57.85 12.38
CA ARG A 358 16.11 59.29 12.60
C ARG A 358 17.35 59.86 13.30
N PRO A 359 17.78 61.09 12.97
CA PRO A 359 18.97 61.70 13.57
C PRO A 359 18.71 62.14 15.01
N ALA A 360 19.77 62.06 15.81
CA ALA A 360 19.84 62.37 17.22
C ALA A 360 19.48 63.85 17.53
N ARG A 361 18.74 64.04 18.63
CA ARG A 361 18.83 65.26 19.44
C ARG A 361 18.93 64.91 20.93
N SER A 362 20.07 65.35 21.46
CA SER A 362 20.49 65.64 22.84
C SER A 362 19.46 65.69 23.97
N GLY A 363 19.85 65.13 25.12
CA GLY A 363 19.34 65.41 26.47
C GLY A 363 19.58 64.21 27.40
N GLU A 364 20.75 64.10 28.03
CA GLU A 364 20.98 64.43 29.47
C GLU A 364 20.82 63.18 30.38
N ARG A 365 21.91 62.45 30.66
CA ARG A 365 22.78 62.51 31.86
C ARG A 365 22.28 61.66 33.05
N ALA A 366 22.99 60.55 33.32
CA ALA A 366 23.60 60.17 34.62
C ALA A 366 23.62 58.64 34.88
N ALA A 367 24.82 58.08 35.01
CA ALA A 367 25.14 56.82 35.68
C ALA A 367 25.31 57.07 37.21
N PRO A 368 25.77 56.14 38.09
CA PRO A 368 26.18 54.73 37.95
C PRO A 368 25.52 53.81 39.04
N ALA A 369 25.71 52.48 39.13
CA ALA A 369 26.91 51.78 39.58
C ALA A 369 26.69 50.25 39.58
N ALA A 370 27.77 49.51 39.33
CA ALA A 370 27.93 48.05 39.50
C ALA A 370 28.44 47.74 40.94
N PRO A 371 29.04 46.58 41.31
CA PRO A 371 29.18 45.28 40.64
C PRO A 371 29.10 44.03 41.59
N SER A 372 29.39 42.85 41.01
CA SER A 372 30.21 41.74 41.58
C SER A 372 29.62 40.63 42.47
N GLY A 373 30.03 39.40 42.14
CA GLY A 373 30.05 38.21 43.01
C GLY A 373 29.85 36.90 42.22
N SER A 374 30.81 36.39 41.42
CA SER A 374 31.87 35.43 41.77
C SER A 374 31.54 34.32 42.78
N GLY A 375 31.34 33.08 42.31
CA GLY A 375 32.00 31.89 42.86
C GLY A 375 31.25 30.54 42.78
N PRO A 376 31.96 29.39 42.83
CA PRO A 376 31.64 28.17 42.05
C PRO A 376 31.37 26.88 42.88
N ALA A 377 31.38 25.72 42.20
CA ALA A 377 31.43 24.31 42.71
C ALA A 377 30.07 23.66 43.04
N ALA A 378 29.82 22.35 42.86
CA ALA A 378 30.47 21.20 42.22
C ALA A 378 29.43 20.05 42.15
N ASP A 379 29.80 18.96 41.46
CA ASP A 379 29.22 17.61 41.49
C ASP A 379 27.79 17.45 40.92
N GLY A 380 27.47 16.43 40.12
CA GLY A 380 28.09 15.14 39.87
C GLY A 380 26.95 14.13 39.75
N GLY A 381 26.81 13.44 38.62
CA GLY A 381 25.78 12.40 38.47
C GLY A 381 25.24 12.25 37.06
N ALA A 382 25.96 11.48 36.23
CA ALA A 382 25.39 10.88 35.03
C ALA A 382 24.40 9.76 35.42
N PRO A 383 23.26 9.60 34.73
CA PRO A 383 22.53 8.35 34.74
C PRO A 383 22.93 7.49 33.53
N SER A 384 23.43 6.29 33.80
CA SER A 384 23.55 5.22 32.81
C SER A 384 22.15 4.72 32.41
N PRO A 385 21.95 4.29 31.14
CA PRO A 385 20.71 3.67 30.68
C PRO A 385 20.77 2.15 30.88
N ASN A 386 19.74 1.55 31.47
CA ASN A 386 19.45 0.13 31.28
C ASN A 386 17.98 -0.17 31.65
N GLY A 387 17.22 -0.57 30.64
CA GLY A 387 15.87 -1.15 30.71
C GLY A 387 15.61 -1.89 29.39
N PRO A 388 14.96 -3.06 29.40
CA PRO A 388 15.23 -4.14 28.45
C PRO A 388 14.64 -3.90 27.04
N ALA A 389 15.30 -4.52 26.06
CA ALA A 389 14.90 -4.53 24.66
C ALA A 389 13.72 -5.49 24.42
N ASP A 390 12.58 -4.96 23.99
CA ASP A 390 11.41 -5.70 23.52
C ASP A 390 11.25 -5.58 21.99
N GLU A 391 12.29 -5.98 21.26
CA GLU A 391 12.24 -6.22 19.80
C GLU A 391 12.89 -7.59 19.55
N GLU A 392 12.13 -8.55 19.01
CA GLU A 392 12.70 -9.83 18.55
C GLU A 392 13.51 -9.57 17.28
N GLN A 393 14.77 -9.19 17.47
CA GLN A 393 15.79 -9.14 16.43
C GLN A 393 16.61 -10.44 16.49
N LEU A 394 16.66 -11.18 15.37
CA LEU A 394 17.46 -12.40 15.29
C LEU A 394 18.97 -12.04 15.35
N PRO A 395 19.78 -12.71 16.20
CA PRO A 395 21.20 -12.39 16.37
C PRO A 395 22.08 -12.90 15.21
N TYR A 396 23.15 -12.15 14.91
CA TYR A 396 24.15 -12.42 13.86
C TYR A 396 25.34 -13.20 14.44
N CYS A 397 25.78 -14.27 13.79
CA CYS A 397 27.08 -14.91 14.04
C CYS A 397 28.09 -14.44 12.97
N SER A 398 29.14 -13.74 13.41
CA SER A 398 30.31 -13.37 12.60
C SER A 398 31.20 -14.58 12.41
N GLY A 399 31.53 -14.90 11.16
CA GLY A 399 32.55 -15.86 10.77
C GLY A 399 33.28 -15.35 9.53
N ASP A 400 34.55 -15.00 9.73
CA ASP A 400 35.54 -14.61 8.71
C ASP A 400 35.67 -15.65 7.59
N MET A 401 35.78 -15.20 6.34
CA MET A 401 36.67 -15.86 5.36
C MET A 401 36.96 -14.97 4.14
N THR A 402 38.21 -14.53 4.04
CA THR A 402 38.85 -14.03 2.81
C THR A 402 39.28 -15.18 1.90
N ASP A 403 39.06 -14.96 0.60
CA ASP A 403 39.78 -15.44 -0.60
C ASP A 403 39.94 -16.95 -0.89
N PHE A 404 39.49 -17.38 -2.08
CA PHE A 404 40.37 -17.89 -3.16
C PHE A 404 39.57 -18.19 -4.45
N LEU A 405 40.13 -17.75 -5.59
CA LEU A 405 39.68 -17.98 -6.96
C LEU A 405 39.99 -19.43 -7.44
N LEU A 406 39.15 -19.92 -8.38
CA LEU A 406 39.43 -20.75 -9.59
C LEU A 406 38.45 -21.93 -9.77
N THR A 407 37.65 -21.86 -10.83
CA THR A 407 37.10 -23.00 -11.60
C THR A 407 38.21 -23.62 -12.48
N PRO A 408 38.16 -24.91 -12.91
CA PRO A 408 37.04 -25.47 -13.70
C PRO A 408 36.74 -27.00 -13.67
N HIS A 409 35.57 -27.32 -14.25
CA HIS A 409 35.17 -28.50 -15.09
C HIS A 409 34.71 -29.88 -14.53
N ALA A 410 33.48 -30.24 -14.95
CA ALA A 410 32.93 -31.53 -15.45
C ALA A 410 32.59 -32.75 -14.54
N ALA A 411 31.28 -33.04 -14.53
CA ALA A 411 30.54 -34.33 -14.63
C ALA A 411 30.86 -35.58 -13.76
N SER A 412 29.92 -35.96 -12.88
CA SER A 412 28.98 -37.11 -13.03
C SER A 412 28.54 -37.75 -11.69
N THR A 413 27.23 -38.03 -11.63
CA THR A 413 26.50 -39.11 -10.90
C THR A 413 26.78 -39.46 -9.44
N GLY A 414 25.75 -39.32 -8.59
CA GLY A 414 25.19 -40.48 -7.87
C GLY A 414 25.24 -40.51 -6.33
N HIS A 415 24.03 -40.42 -5.72
CA HIS A 415 23.58 -41.00 -4.45
C HIS A 415 24.00 -40.40 -3.09
N GLY A 416 22.98 -39.84 -2.40
CA GLY A 416 22.53 -40.35 -1.10
C GLY A 416 23.29 -39.88 0.15
N GLY A 417 22.73 -38.88 0.85
CA GLY A 417 23.22 -38.52 2.18
C GLY A 417 22.43 -37.40 2.86
N SER A 418 21.48 -37.82 3.69
CA SER A 418 21.03 -37.20 4.95
C SER A 418 20.85 -35.67 5.00
N GLY A 419 19.58 -35.26 5.07
CA GLY A 419 19.16 -33.89 5.32
C GLY A 419 19.59 -33.40 6.71
N ALA A 420 20.66 -32.60 6.73
CA ALA A 420 20.91 -31.68 7.82
C ALA A 420 20.00 -30.47 7.64
N SER A 421 19.14 -30.24 8.63
CA SER A 421 18.33 -29.03 8.80
C SER A 421 19.25 -27.80 8.67
N SER A 422 19.10 -27.07 7.57
CA SER A 422 19.79 -25.79 7.36
C SER A 422 19.13 -24.75 8.26
N ALA A 423 19.88 -24.23 9.23
CA ALA A 423 19.49 -23.08 10.03
C ALA A 423 19.20 -21.86 9.13
N PRO A 424 18.26 -20.98 9.52
CA PRO A 424 17.83 -19.84 8.71
C PRO A 424 18.99 -18.88 8.49
N ARG A 425 19.29 -18.56 7.23
CA ARG A 425 20.24 -17.50 6.85
C ARG A 425 19.44 -16.24 6.49
N PRO A 426 19.72 -15.08 7.10
CA PRO A 426 19.04 -13.84 6.75
C PRO A 426 19.39 -13.41 5.32
N VAL A 427 18.38 -13.19 4.48
CA VAL A 427 18.52 -12.74 3.08
C VAL A 427 18.40 -11.20 3.05
N PRO A 428 19.38 -10.47 2.51
CA PRO A 428 19.25 -9.04 2.21
C PRO A 428 18.18 -8.80 1.12
N LEU A 429 17.38 -7.72 1.18
CA LEU A 429 16.35 -7.39 0.17
C LEU A 429 16.95 -6.87 -1.18
N GLN A 430 18.07 -7.43 -1.63
CA GLN A 430 18.63 -7.18 -2.96
C GLN A 430 18.09 -8.26 -3.89
N GLN A 431 17.36 -7.96 -4.97
CA GLN A 431 17.93 -7.48 -6.23
C GLN A 431 16.81 -6.94 -7.16
N ALA A 432 16.30 -5.74 -6.90
CA ALA A 432 15.60 -4.97 -7.94
C ALA A 432 16.62 -4.04 -8.63
N PRO A 433 16.71 -4.01 -9.97
CA PRO A 433 17.66 -3.17 -10.68
C PRO A 433 17.22 -1.70 -10.67
N LEU A 434 17.47 -0.99 -9.57
CA LEU A 434 17.24 0.46 -9.45
C LEU A 434 18.51 1.29 -9.71
N GLY A 435 19.61 0.65 -10.07
CA GLY A 435 20.88 1.31 -10.38
C GLY A 435 20.90 1.96 -11.76
N ARG A 436 20.15 3.06 -11.95
CA ARG A 436 20.44 4.20 -12.86
C ARG A 436 19.18 5.05 -13.05
N LEU A 437 18.96 6.01 -12.17
CA LEU A 437 18.15 7.21 -12.43
C LEU A 437 18.59 8.32 -11.46
N VAL A 438 19.87 8.66 -11.53
CA VAL A 438 20.35 10.00 -11.14
C VAL A 438 21.36 10.41 -12.19
N THR A 439 20.89 11.09 -13.24
CA THR A 439 21.59 12.21 -13.89
C THR A 439 20.63 12.91 -14.84
N LYS A 440 20.25 14.13 -14.40
CA LYS A 440 19.64 15.27 -15.09
C LYS A 440 18.26 15.12 -15.73
#